data_AF-A0A959PQ73-F1
#
_entry.id   AF-A0A959PQ73-F1
#
_cell.length_a   1.000
_cell.length_b   1.000
_cell.length_c   1.000
_cell.angle_alpha   90.00
_cell.angle_beta   90.00
_cell.angle_gamma   90.00
#
_symmetry.space_group_name_H-M   'P 1'
#
loop_
_entity.id
_entity.type
_entity.pdbx_description
1 polymer ?
#
loop_
_entity_poly.entity_id
_entity_poly.type
_entity_poly.pdbx_seq_one_letter_code
_entity_poly.pdbx_strand_id
1 'polypeptide(L)'
;MHKIQKQTAWWILALIGIGVVSRLIPHMHNFTPLGGIALFSAAYIGKRYWSLLVPLFTLWISDVFLNNFVYSEYVTGWNRWFGFGWSYLGFAMIVGLGWLLLQKINLTRVLG
;
A
#
# COMPACT_ATOMS: atom_id res chain seq x y z
N MET A 1 -0.66 2.32 26.54
CA MET A 1 -0.60 1.54 25.27
C MET A 1 -1.85 1.67 24.38
N HIS A 2 -3.07 1.83 24.91
CA HIS A 2 -4.29 1.98 24.09
C HIS A 2 -4.40 3.29 23.27
N LYS A 3 -3.83 4.42 23.76
CA LYS A 3 -3.88 5.74 23.07
C LYS A 3 -3.03 5.80 21.79
N ILE A 4 -1.88 5.12 21.79
CA ILE A 4 -0.93 5.12 20.65
C ILE A 4 -1.55 4.38 19.45
N GLN A 5 -2.27 3.28 19.68
CA GLN A 5 -2.99 2.55 18.61
C GLN A 5 -4.06 3.40 17.90
N LYS A 6 -4.79 4.29 18.63
CA LYS A 6 -5.77 5.18 18.00
C LYS A 6 -5.12 6.21 17.07
N GLN A 7 -3.95 6.75 17.44
CA GLN A 7 -3.22 7.69 16.58
C GLN A 7 -2.64 6.99 15.34
N THR A 8 -2.13 5.76 15.48
CA THR A 8 -1.66 4.97 14.32
C THR A 8 -2.78 4.68 13.33
N ALA A 9 -4.01 4.47 13.79
CA ALA A 9 -5.16 4.24 12.92
C ALA A 9 -5.46 5.44 12.00
N TRP A 10 -5.36 6.67 12.51
CA TRP A 10 -5.54 7.88 11.70
C TRP A 10 -4.49 8.01 10.60
N TRP A 11 -3.22 7.72 10.92
CA TRP A 11 -2.14 7.71 9.94
C TRP A 11 -2.35 6.65 8.86
N ILE A 12 -2.79 5.45 9.26
CA ILE A 12 -3.13 4.38 8.32
C ILE A 12 -4.25 4.82 7.36
N LEU A 13 -5.32 5.41 7.88
CA LEU A 13 -6.43 5.90 7.06
C LEU A 13 -5.97 7.01 6.10
N ALA A 14 -5.12 7.92 6.57
CA ALA A 14 -4.55 8.97 5.73
C ALA A 14 -3.68 8.38 4.60
N LEU A 15 -2.83 7.39 4.89
CA LEU A 15 -2.01 6.71 3.88
C LEU A 15 -2.86 5.98 2.84
N ILE A 16 -3.92 5.29 3.27
CA ILE A 16 -4.87 4.64 2.36
C ILE A 16 -5.55 5.69 1.47
N GLY A 17 -6.05 6.77 2.07
CA GLY A 17 -6.71 7.86 1.34
C GLY A 17 -5.80 8.48 0.27
N ILE A 18 -4.56 8.84 0.64
CA ILE A 18 -3.57 9.40 -0.29
C ILE A 18 -3.24 8.41 -1.40
N GLY A 19 -3.05 7.14 -1.06
CA GLY A 19 -2.74 6.09 -2.03
C GLY A 19 -3.88 5.87 -3.03
N VAL A 20 -5.13 5.85 -2.57
CA VAL A 20 -6.31 5.75 -3.44
C VAL A 20 -6.42 6.97 -4.34
N VAL A 21 -6.43 8.18 -3.77
CA VAL A 21 -6.58 9.43 -4.55
C VAL A 21 -5.48 9.56 -5.60
N SER A 22 -4.23 9.26 -5.22
CA SER A 22 -3.11 9.32 -6.15
C SER A 22 -3.26 8.36 -7.33
N ARG A 23 -3.96 7.22 -7.16
CA ARG A 23 -4.22 6.27 -8.25
C ARG A 23 -5.41 6.67 -9.12
N LEU A 24 -6.35 7.42 -8.57
CA LEU A 24 -7.53 7.90 -9.30
C LEU A 24 -7.21 9.11 -10.20
N ILE A 25 -6.24 9.94 -9.81
CA ILE A 25 -5.77 11.03 -10.65
C ILE A 25 -5.03 10.45 -11.87
N PRO A 26 -5.21 10.99 -13.08
CA PRO A 26 -4.42 10.58 -14.25
C PRO A 26 -2.94 10.81 -13.95
N HIS A 27 -2.21 9.70 -13.77
CA HIS A 27 -0.79 9.69 -13.48
C HIS A 27 -0.11 8.78 -14.50
N MET A 28 1.19 8.98 -14.66
CA MET A 28 1.98 8.11 -15.51
C MET A 28 1.98 6.68 -14.96
N HIS A 29 1.93 5.67 -15.83
CA HIS A 29 1.86 4.28 -15.40
C HIS A 29 3.00 3.96 -14.41
N ASN A 30 2.68 3.27 -13.31
CA ASN A 30 3.57 2.93 -12.20
C ASN A 30 4.08 4.10 -11.34
N PHE A 31 3.73 5.35 -11.65
CA PHE A 31 4.11 6.51 -10.84
C PHE A 31 3.12 6.70 -9.68
N THR A 32 3.16 5.79 -8.72
CA THR A 32 2.26 5.83 -7.55
C THR A 32 3.05 5.82 -6.24
N PRO A 33 2.63 6.57 -5.21
CA PRO A 33 3.28 6.58 -3.90
C PRO A 33 3.10 5.25 -3.15
N LEU A 34 2.37 4.30 -3.71
CA LEU A 34 2.01 3.03 -3.10
C LEU A 34 3.24 2.18 -2.73
N GLY A 35 4.31 2.23 -3.53
CA GLY A 35 5.58 1.57 -3.21
C GLY A 35 6.21 2.10 -1.92
N GLY A 36 6.21 3.42 -1.76
CA GLY A 36 6.65 4.09 -0.54
C GLY A 36 5.74 3.77 0.64
N ILE A 37 4.42 3.75 0.44
CA ILE A 37 3.44 3.36 1.48
C ILE A 37 3.70 1.91 1.94
N ALA A 38 4.00 0.99 1.02
CA ALA A 38 4.32 -0.40 1.35
C ALA A 38 5.59 -0.51 2.21
N LEU A 39 6.68 0.14 1.82
CA LEU A 39 7.92 0.15 2.62
C LEU A 39 7.74 0.86 3.97
N PHE A 40 7.03 1.99 3.99
CA PHE A 40 6.74 2.73 5.22
C PHE A 40 5.88 1.90 6.17
N SER A 41 4.87 1.22 5.64
CA SER A 41 4.04 0.31 6.43
C SER A 41 4.87 -0.81 7.06
N ALA A 42 5.87 -1.33 6.33
CA ALA A 42 6.78 -2.37 6.82
C ALA A 42 7.75 -1.88 7.92
N ALA A 43 8.23 -0.64 7.81
CA ALA A 43 9.15 -0.07 8.80
C ALA A 43 8.45 0.40 10.09
N TYR A 44 7.29 1.05 9.98
CA TYR A 44 6.70 1.81 11.09
C TYR A 44 5.48 1.15 11.73
N ILE A 45 4.78 0.24 11.05
CA ILE A 45 3.61 -0.43 11.63
C ILE A 45 4.08 -1.65 12.42
N GLY A 46 4.11 -1.52 13.75
CA GLY A 46 4.61 -2.57 14.65
C GLY A 46 3.85 -3.90 14.59
N LYS A 47 2.60 -3.92 14.10
CA LYS A 47 1.85 -5.17 13.89
C LYS A 47 2.00 -5.63 12.44
N ARG A 48 2.69 -6.76 12.24
CA ARG A 48 2.94 -7.37 10.90
C ARG A 48 1.67 -7.50 10.05
N TYR A 49 0.54 -7.92 10.64
CA TYR A 49 -0.72 -8.03 9.91
C TYR A 49 -1.17 -6.69 9.30
N TRP A 50 -1.09 -5.60 10.07
CA TRP A 50 -1.48 -4.27 9.59
C TRP A 50 -0.52 -3.73 8.54
N SER A 51 0.77 -4.04 8.65
CA SER A 51 1.75 -3.66 7.63
C SER A 51 1.44 -4.25 6.25
N LEU A 52 0.95 -5.49 6.16
CA LEU A 52 0.50 -6.04 4.87
C LEU A 52 -0.85 -5.47 4.44
N LEU A 53 -1.76 -5.31 5.40
CA LEU A 53 -3.13 -4.93 5.09
C LEU A 53 -3.22 -3.52 4.49
N VAL A 54 -2.41 -2.57 4.94
CA VAL A 54 -2.45 -1.19 4.44
C VAL A 54 -2.23 -1.09 2.92
N PRO A 55 -1.11 -1.53 2.34
CA PRO A 55 -0.89 -1.43 0.89
C PRO A 55 -1.85 -2.32 0.10
N LEU A 56 -2.18 -3.53 0.58
CA LEU A 56 -3.08 -4.44 -0.12
C LEU A 56 -4.53 -3.93 -0.15
N PHE A 57 -4.99 -3.33 0.94
CA PHE A 57 -6.33 -2.75 1.02
C PHE A 57 -6.43 -1.46 0.19
N THR A 58 -5.37 -0.66 0.17
CA THR A 58 -5.25 0.51 -0.71
C THR A 58 -5.32 0.12 -2.19
N LEU A 59 -4.60 -0.95 -2.57
CA LEU A 59 -4.69 -1.53 -3.92
C LEU A 59 -6.11 -1.92 -4.26
N TRP A 60 -6.72 -2.72 -3.39
CA TRP A 60 -8.02 -3.31 -3.61
C TRP A 60 -9.13 -2.25 -3.79
N ILE A 61 -9.19 -1.26 -2.91
CA ILE A 61 -10.18 -0.18 -3.02
C ILE A 61 -10.02 0.56 -4.36
N SER A 62 -8.77 0.89 -4.71
CA SER A 62 -8.50 1.64 -5.94
C SER A 62 -8.83 0.79 -7.18
N ASP A 63 -8.51 -0.50 -7.17
CA ASP A 63 -8.77 -1.42 -8.29
C ASP A 63 -10.27 -1.63 -8.49
N VAL A 64 -11.04 -1.82 -7.41
CA VAL A 64 -12.50 -1.93 -7.50
C VAL A 64 -13.09 -0.67 -8.12
N PHE A 65 -12.63 0.52 -7.72
CA PHE A 65 -13.12 1.77 -8.30
C PHE A 65 -12.70 1.92 -9.78
N LEU A 66 -11.41 1.78 -10.07
CA LEU A 66 -10.89 1.93 -11.43
C LEU A 66 -11.50 0.93 -12.40
N ASN A 67 -11.60 -0.35 -12.02
CA ASN A 67 -12.08 -1.40 -12.92
C ASN A 67 -13.60 -1.35 -13.15
N ASN A 68 -14.38 -0.78 -12.23
CA ASN A 68 -15.83 -0.66 -12.41
C ASN A 68 -16.26 0.69 -13.01
N PHE A 69 -15.52 1.77 -12.79
CA PHE A 69 -15.91 3.10 -13.25
C PHE A 69 -15.08 3.64 -14.43
N VAL A 70 -13.79 3.32 -14.50
CA VAL A 70 -12.87 3.88 -15.52
C VAL A 70 -12.56 2.87 -16.61
N TYR A 71 -12.29 1.62 -16.24
CA TYR A 71 -11.88 0.54 -17.14
C TYR A 71 -12.94 -0.56 -17.30
N SER A 72 -14.22 -0.23 -17.08
CA SER A 72 -15.34 -1.18 -17.10
C SER A 72 -15.46 -1.97 -18.40
N GLU A 73 -15.06 -1.35 -19.52
CA GLU A 73 -15.06 -1.96 -20.85
C GLU A 73 -13.84 -2.86 -21.11
N TYR A 74 -12.70 -2.59 -20.46
CA TYR A 74 -11.44 -3.31 -20.66
C TYR A 74 -11.24 -4.46 -19.67
N VAL A 75 -11.92 -4.43 -18.52
CA VAL A 75 -11.75 -5.42 -17.44
C VAL A 75 -13.05 -6.22 -17.27
N THR A 76 -12.96 -7.53 -17.49
CA THR A 76 -14.11 -8.46 -17.37
C THR A 76 -13.86 -9.55 -16.33
N GLY A 77 -14.94 -10.13 -15.82
CA GLY A 77 -14.87 -11.25 -14.87
C GLY A 77 -14.30 -10.88 -13.49
N TRP A 78 -13.54 -11.82 -12.90
CA TRP A 78 -13.00 -11.74 -11.54
C TRP A 78 -12.09 -10.52 -11.32
N ASN A 79 -11.37 -10.09 -12.36
CA ASN A 79 -10.42 -8.97 -12.29
C ASN A 79 -11.10 -7.62 -12.02
N ARG A 80 -12.42 -7.49 -12.22
CA ARG A 80 -13.14 -6.26 -11.81
C ARG A 80 -13.10 -6.02 -10.30
N TRP A 81 -13.10 -7.10 -9.53
CA TRP A 81 -13.20 -7.04 -8.08
C TRP A 81 -11.84 -7.17 -7.39
N PHE A 82 -10.90 -7.89 -8.01
CA PHE A 82 -9.62 -8.22 -7.38
C PHE A 82 -8.41 -7.73 -8.16
N GLY A 83 -8.61 -6.97 -9.25
CA GLY A 83 -7.52 -6.54 -10.12
C GLY A 83 -6.71 -7.72 -10.66
N PHE A 84 -5.41 -7.49 -10.88
CA PHE A 84 -4.48 -8.54 -11.29
C PHE A 84 -3.70 -9.06 -10.09
N GLY A 85 -3.81 -10.34 -9.76
CA GLY A 85 -3.16 -10.93 -8.58
C GLY A 85 -1.64 -10.71 -8.48
N TRP A 86 -0.96 -10.51 -9.61
CA TRP A 86 0.47 -10.19 -9.65
C TRP A 86 0.85 -8.87 -8.97
N SER A 87 -0.02 -7.85 -9.01
CA SER A 87 0.24 -6.58 -8.33
C SER A 87 0.23 -6.78 -6.81
N TYR A 88 -0.78 -7.48 -6.29
CA TYR A 88 -0.90 -7.82 -4.87
C TYR A 88 0.31 -8.61 -4.38
N LEU A 89 0.75 -9.60 -5.16
CA LEU A 89 1.95 -10.37 -4.83
C LEU A 89 3.20 -9.48 -4.77
N GLY A 90 3.38 -8.58 -5.75
CA GLY A 90 4.49 -7.63 -5.77
C GLY A 90 4.54 -6.75 -4.53
N PHE A 91 3.40 -6.17 -4.15
CA PHE A 91 3.33 -5.34 -2.95
C PHE A 91 3.50 -6.13 -1.65
N ALA A 92 2.99 -7.36 -1.57
CA ALA A 92 3.25 -8.26 -0.45
C ALA A 92 4.75 -8.59 -0.33
N MET A 93 5.44 -8.80 -1.45
CA MET A 93 6.89 -9.00 -1.48
C MET A 93 7.66 -7.76 -1.03
N ILE A 94 7.25 -6.55 -1.45
CA ILE A 94 7.86 -5.30 -0.99
C ILE A 94 7.75 -5.15 0.53
N VAL A 95 6.57 -5.43 1.09
CA VAL A 95 6.37 -5.40 2.54
C VAL A 95 7.23 -6.46 3.24
N GLY A 96 7.26 -7.68 2.72
CA GLY A 96 8.10 -8.76 3.24
C GLY A 96 9.59 -8.43 3.23
N LEU A 97 10.09 -7.89 2.11
CA LEU A 97 11.46 -7.38 2.00
C LEU A 97 11.70 -6.22 2.96
N GLY A 98 10.74 -5.32 3.13
CA GLY A 98 10.80 -4.25 4.12
C GLY A 98 11.00 -4.79 5.54
N TRP A 99 10.28 -5.85 5.93
CA TRP A 99 10.51 -6.48 7.24
C TRP A 99 11.88 -7.12 7.38
N LEU A 100 12.44 -7.68 6.31
CA LEU A 100 13.77 -8.29 6.37
C LEU A 100 14.89 -7.25 6.41
N LEU A 101 14.74 -6.18 5.62
CA LEU A 101 15.79 -5.17 5.39
C LEU A 101 15.75 -4.01 6.40
N LEU A 102 14.55 -3.58 6.83
CA LEU A 102 14.39 -2.35 7.63
C LEU A 102 14.53 -2.57 9.14
N GLN A 103 14.79 -3.80 9.60
CA GLN A 103 14.94 -4.11 11.04
C GLN A 103 16.20 -3.52 11.69
N LYS A 104 17.19 -3.05 10.93
CA LYS A 104 18.50 -2.59 11.46
C LYS A 104 19.03 -1.34 10.78
N ILE A 105 18.19 -0.35 10.47
CA ILE A 105 18.69 0.91 9.93
C ILE A 105 19.24 1.75 11.08
N ASN A 106 20.56 1.93 11.09
CA ASN A 106 21.25 2.81 12.03
C ASN A 106 21.50 4.15 11.31
N LEU A 107 20.95 5.25 11.81
CA LEU A 107 21.04 6.59 11.20
C LEU A 107 22.49 7.02 10.93
N THR A 108 23.43 6.59 11.77
CA THR A 108 24.87 6.85 11.64
C THR A 108 25.50 6.19 10.40
N ARG A 109 24.94 5.09 9.87
CA ARG A 109 25.41 4.50 8.60
C ARG A 109 24.81 5.15 7.36
N VAL A 110 23.72 5.91 7.53
CA VAL A 110 23.00 6.54 6.43
C VAL A 110 23.51 7.95 6.18
N LEU A 111 23.89 8.67 7.24
CA LEU A 111 24.37 10.05 7.13
C LEU A 111 25.88 10.16 6.91
N GLY A 112 26.66 9.15 7.29
CA GLY A 112 28.13 9.23 7.27
C GLY A 112 28.65 10.10 8.41
#